data_AF-B8BJC3-F1
#
_entry.id   AF-B8BJC3-F1
#
_cell.length_a   1.000
_cell.length_b   1.000
_cell.length_c   1.000
_cell.angle_alpha   90.00
_cell.angle_beta   90.00
_cell.angle_gamma   90.00
#
_symmetry.space_group_name_H-M   'P 1'
#
loop_
_entity.id
_entity.type
_entity.pdbx_description
1 polymer ?
#
loop_
_entity_poly.entity_id
_entity_poly.type
_entity_poly.pdbx_seq_one_letter_code
_entity_poly.pdbx_strand_id
1 'polypeptide(L)'
;MLQIFNVLYNNLHGVIPNAIFSLPSLIQVDLSYNNLHGQLPIDIGNAKQLVSLKLSSNKLSGDILNALGDCESLEVIRLDRNNFSGSIPMSLGNISSLRVLNLSLNNLTGSIPVSLSNLQYLEKLNLSFNHLKGEIPAKGIFKNATAFQIDGNQGLCECSEGGQVSTASDVFSFGVVLLELFIRRRPIDDMFKDGLSIAKHVEMNFPDRILEIVDPQLQHELDLCQETPMAVKEKGIHCLRSVLNIGLCCTNPTPSERISMQEAAAKLHGINDSYLRGN
;
A
#
# COMPACT_ATOMS: atom_id res chain seq x y z
N MET A 1 0.16 30.97 -36.15
CA MET A 1 -0.25 30.99 -34.72
C MET A 1 0.71 30.09 -33.96
N LEU A 2 1.15 30.46 -32.75
CA LEU A 2 2.16 29.70 -32.01
C LEU A 2 1.57 28.39 -31.47
N GLN A 3 2.11 27.25 -31.91
CA GLN A 3 1.64 25.92 -31.47
C GLN A 3 2.58 25.25 -30.48
N ILE A 4 3.87 25.48 -30.63
CA ILE A 4 4.92 24.88 -29.80
C ILE A 4 5.74 26.03 -29.24
N PHE A 5 5.78 26.14 -27.91
CA PHE A 5 6.69 27.03 -27.22
C PHE A 5 7.73 26.20 -26.49
N ASN A 6 8.94 26.16 -27.03
CA ASN A 6 10.03 25.36 -26.50
C ASN A 6 11.27 26.23 -26.28
N VAL A 7 11.66 26.36 -25.02
CA VAL A 7 12.85 27.10 -24.57
C VAL A 7 13.65 26.26 -23.57
N LEU A 8 13.69 24.94 -23.80
CA LEU A 8 14.44 24.01 -22.95
C LEU A 8 15.92 24.39 -22.84
N TYR A 9 16.56 24.09 -21.71
CA TYR A 9 18.00 24.31 -21.47
C TYR A 9 18.44 25.76 -21.72
N ASN A 10 17.81 26.69 -21.01
CA ASN A 10 18.18 28.10 -21.01
C ASN A 10 18.40 28.60 -19.58
N ASN A 11 18.74 29.89 -19.46
CA ASN A 11 18.89 30.58 -18.17
C ASN A 11 17.69 31.47 -17.84
N LEU A 12 16.50 31.17 -18.38
CA LEU A 12 15.31 31.97 -18.15
C LEU A 12 14.98 32.00 -16.65
N HIS A 13 14.65 33.17 -16.14
CA HIS A 13 14.29 33.39 -14.74
C HIS A 13 13.00 34.22 -14.69
N GLY A 14 12.45 34.37 -13.48
CA GLY A 14 11.14 34.98 -13.29
C GLY A 14 10.02 33.95 -13.19
N VAL A 15 8.79 34.44 -13.24
CA VAL A 15 7.58 33.62 -13.14
C VAL A 15 7.06 33.23 -14.53
N ILE A 16 6.30 32.14 -14.61
CA ILE A 16 5.58 31.79 -15.83
C ILE A 16 4.43 32.80 -16.00
N PRO A 17 4.40 33.59 -17.09
CA PRO A 17 3.35 34.57 -17.30
C PRO A 17 2.02 33.87 -17.63
N ASN A 18 0.93 34.28 -16.98
CA ASN A 18 -0.40 33.69 -17.18
C ASN A 18 -0.87 33.69 -18.65
N ALA A 19 -0.50 34.73 -19.41
CA ALA A 19 -0.87 34.92 -20.81
C ALA A 19 -0.47 33.73 -21.72
N ILE A 20 0.55 32.94 -21.35
CA ILE A 20 0.94 31.76 -22.12
C ILE A 20 -0.20 30.73 -22.22
N PHE A 21 -0.99 30.59 -21.16
CA PHE A 21 -2.09 29.62 -21.09
C PHE A 21 -3.38 30.13 -21.73
N SER A 22 -3.43 31.40 -22.13
CA SER A 22 -4.54 31.99 -22.89
C SER A 22 -4.36 31.88 -24.41
N LEU A 23 -3.23 31.36 -24.89
CA LEU A 23 -2.93 31.26 -26.33
C LEU A 23 -3.70 30.10 -26.98
N PRO A 24 -4.71 30.35 -27.85
CA PRO A 24 -5.68 29.35 -28.28
C PRO A 24 -5.10 28.24 -29.18
N SER A 25 -3.94 28.46 -29.80
CA SER A 25 -3.27 27.44 -30.62
C SER A 25 -2.17 26.67 -29.92
N LEU A 26 -1.85 26.98 -28.65
CA LEU A 26 -0.68 26.44 -28.00
C LEU A 26 -0.92 24.99 -27.56
N ILE A 27 -0.26 24.05 -28.22
CA ILE A 27 -0.41 22.60 -28.04
C ILE A 27 0.71 22.05 -27.14
N GLN A 28 1.90 22.62 -27.21
CA GLN A 28 3.05 22.12 -26.45
C GLN A 28 3.83 23.27 -25.80
N VAL A 29 4.15 23.08 -24.53
CA VAL A 29 5.01 23.97 -23.74
C VAL A 29 6.14 23.14 -23.13
N ASP A 30 7.38 23.51 -23.45
CA ASP A 30 8.58 22.97 -22.82
C ASP A 30 9.45 24.12 -22.30
N LEU A 31 9.42 24.31 -20.98
CA LEU A 31 10.23 25.28 -20.25
C LEU A 31 11.27 24.59 -19.36
N SER A 32 11.56 23.32 -19.62
CA SER A 32 12.40 22.51 -18.75
C SER A 32 13.85 23.02 -18.71
N TYR A 33 14.55 22.78 -17.61
CA TYR A 33 15.95 23.18 -17.42
C TYR A 33 16.16 24.70 -17.56
N ASN A 34 15.49 25.44 -16.69
CA ASN A 34 15.61 26.90 -16.56
C ASN A 34 15.70 27.29 -15.06
N ASN A 35 15.68 28.59 -14.77
CA ASN A 35 15.64 29.17 -13.42
C ASN A 35 14.27 29.80 -13.09
N LEU A 36 13.18 29.31 -13.69
CA LEU A 36 11.82 29.80 -13.44
C LEU A 36 11.41 29.49 -12.00
N HIS A 37 10.69 30.41 -11.37
CA HIS A 37 10.25 30.29 -9.98
C HIS A 37 8.83 30.82 -9.79
N GLY A 38 8.32 30.74 -8.56
CA GLY A 38 6.94 31.10 -8.25
C GLY A 38 5.97 29.95 -8.54
N GLN A 39 4.68 30.25 -8.49
CA GLN A 39 3.61 29.27 -8.62
C GLN A 39 3.19 29.07 -10.07
N LEU A 40 2.53 27.93 -10.34
CA LEU A 40 1.79 27.75 -11.58
C LEU A 40 0.60 28.74 -11.62
N PRO A 41 0.42 29.51 -12.70
CA PRO A 41 -0.75 30.38 -12.86
C PRO A 41 -2.05 29.57 -12.87
N ILE A 42 -3.08 30.06 -12.18
CA ILE A 42 -4.42 29.44 -12.17
C ILE A 42 -5.03 29.36 -13.58
N ASP A 43 -4.66 30.29 -14.46
CA ASP A 43 -5.08 30.35 -15.86
C ASP A 43 -4.67 29.13 -16.70
N ILE A 44 -3.81 28.25 -16.17
CA ILE A 44 -3.47 26.98 -16.81
C ILE A 44 -4.71 26.17 -17.21
N GLY A 45 -5.78 26.20 -16.41
CA GLY A 45 -7.04 25.53 -16.72
C GLY A 45 -7.76 26.03 -17.97
N ASN A 46 -7.37 27.20 -18.51
CA ASN A 46 -7.89 27.71 -19.77
C ASN A 46 -7.25 27.05 -21.00
N ALA A 47 -6.08 26.42 -20.86
CA ALA A 47 -5.31 25.84 -21.96
C ALA A 47 -5.82 24.44 -22.33
N LYS A 48 -7.12 24.31 -22.62
CA LYS A 48 -7.79 23.02 -22.88
C LYS A 48 -7.27 22.26 -24.10
N GLN A 49 -6.63 22.97 -25.02
CA GLN A 49 -5.98 22.43 -26.22
C GLN A 49 -4.56 21.89 -25.96
N LEU A 50 -4.00 22.12 -24.77
CA LEU A 50 -2.62 21.77 -24.46
C LEU A 50 -2.50 20.24 -24.34
N VAL A 51 -1.52 19.68 -25.05
CA VAL A 51 -1.25 18.23 -25.09
C VAL A 51 0.01 17.87 -24.29
N SER A 52 1.00 18.76 -24.24
CA SER A 52 2.25 18.52 -23.51
C SER A 52 2.66 19.73 -22.70
N LEU A 53 2.82 19.53 -21.39
CA LEU A 53 3.37 20.50 -20.44
C LEU A 53 4.62 19.92 -19.77
N LYS A 54 5.77 20.53 -20.04
CA LYS A 54 7.06 20.12 -19.45
C LYS A 54 7.73 21.32 -18.78
N LEU A 55 7.90 21.22 -17.47
CA LEU A 55 8.47 22.26 -16.61
C LEU A 55 9.59 21.70 -15.73
N SER A 56 10.15 20.54 -16.10
CA SER A 56 11.12 19.80 -15.30
C SER A 56 12.36 20.64 -14.98
N SER A 57 12.98 20.43 -13.82
CA SER A 57 14.24 21.10 -13.45
C SER A 57 14.15 22.63 -13.49
N ASN A 58 13.28 23.18 -12.65
CA ASN A 58 13.13 24.61 -12.38
C ASN A 58 13.09 24.84 -10.85
N LYS A 59 12.71 26.05 -10.42
CA LYS A 59 12.51 26.44 -9.01
C LYS A 59 11.05 26.78 -8.72
N LEU A 60 10.11 26.17 -9.46
CA LEU A 60 8.67 26.41 -9.29
C LEU A 60 8.23 25.85 -7.93
N SER A 61 7.26 26.51 -7.28
CA SER A 61 6.87 26.22 -5.91
C SER A 61 5.36 26.36 -5.69
N GLY A 62 4.89 26.06 -4.48
CA GLY A 62 3.48 26.10 -4.14
C GLY A 62 2.74 24.85 -4.60
N ASP A 63 1.42 24.89 -4.56
CA ASP A 63 0.61 23.70 -4.81
C ASP A 63 0.42 23.46 -6.31
N ILE A 64 0.28 22.19 -6.69
CA ILE A 64 -0.26 21.85 -8.01
C ILE A 64 -1.76 22.18 -7.94
N LEU A 65 -2.24 23.10 -8.78
CA LEU A 65 -3.62 23.59 -8.69
C LEU A 65 -4.63 22.62 -9.31
N ASN A 66 -5.83 22.55 -8.73
CA ASN A 66 -6.94 21.76 -9.27
C ASN A 66 -7.26 22.09 -10.74
N ALA A 67 -7.06 23.35 -11.15
CA ALA A 67 -7.30 23.85 -12.51
C ALA A 67 -6.46 23.13 -13.58
N LEU A 68 -5.34 22.50 -13.23
CA LEU A 68 -4.58 21.67 -14.17
C LEU A 68 -5.42 20.46 -14.64
N GLY A 69 -6.34 19.97 -13.80
CA GLY A 69 -7.28 18.91 -14.15
C GLY A 69 -8.32 19.29 -15.19
N ASP A 70 -8.50 20.59 -15.50
CA ASP A 70 -9.43 21.07 -16.53
C ASP A 70 -8.84 20.98 -17.96
N CYS A 71 -7.54 20.66 -18.07
CA CYS A 71 -6.83 20.50 -19.34
C CYS A 71 -7.00 19.08 -19.90
N GLU A 72 -8.22 18.75 -20.35
CA GLU A 72 -8.63 17.40 -20.75
C GLU A 72 -7.82 16.78 -21.91
N SER A 73 -7.12 17.60 -22.71
CA SER A 73 -6.28 17.13 -23.83
C SER A 73 -4.85 16.75 -23.44
N LEU A 74 -4.44 16.95 -22.17
CA LEU A 74 -3.06 16.71 -21.75
C LEU A 74 -2.69 15.21 -21.77
N GLU A 75 -1.71 14.87 -22.59
CA GLU A 75 -1.11 13.54 -22.62
C GLU A 75 0.17 13.45 -21.77
N VAL A 76 0.90 14.57 -21.64
CA VAL A 76 2.20 14.59 -20.96
C VAL A 76 2.27 15.75 -19.97
N ILE A 77 2.48 15.41 -18.70
CA ILE A 77 2.77 16.34 -17.61
C ILE A 77 4.10 15.95 -16.97
N ARG A 78 5.09 16.86 -17.05
CA ARG A 78 6.36 16.72 -16.33
C ARG A 78 6.65 17.95 -15.49
N LEU A 79 6.59 17.76 -14.17
CA LEU A 79 6.84 18.79 -13.14
C LEU A 79 8.00 18.40 -12.23
N ASP A 80 8.76 17.37 -12.59
CA ASP A 80 9.83 16.82 -11.76
C ASP A 80 10.97 17.79 -11.50
N ARG A 81 11.68 17.62 -10.37
CA ARG A 81 12.81 18.48 -9.98
C ARG A 81 12.38 19.95 -9.86
N ASN A 82 11.40 20.20 -9.00
CA ASN A 82 10.93 21.53 -8.61
C ASN A 82 10.73 21.55 -7.08
N ASN A 83 10.10 22.61 -6.58
CA ASN A 83 9.79 22.82 -5.17
C ASN A 83 8.27 22.79 -4.93
N PHE A 84 7.50 22.04 -5.73
CA PHE A 84 6.05 21.93 -5.54
C PHE A 84 5.73 21.29 -4.19
N SER A 85 4.70 21.81 -3.51
CA SER A 85 4.25 21.42 -2.17
C SER A 85 2.76 21.04 -2.19
N GLY A 86 2.18 20.85 -1.00
CA GLY A 86 0.76 20.50 -0.87
C GLY A 86 0.48 19.07 -1.30
N SER A 87 -0.78 18.73 -1.54
CA SER A 87 -1.20 17.41 -2.01
C SER A 87 -1.26 17.32 -3.53
N ILE A 88 -1.18 16.09 -4.06
CA ILE A 88 -1.49 15.84 -5.47
C ILE A 88 -3.01 16.05 -5.66
N PRO A 89 -3.45 16.91 -6.59
CA PRO A 89 -4.88 17.14 -6.84
C PRO A 89 -5.60 15.91 -7.34
N MET A 90 -6.78 15.64 -6.77
CA MET A 90 -7.66 14.57 -7.28
C MET A 90 -8.11 14.84 -8.73
N SER A 91 -8.19 16.10 -9.14
CA SER A 91 -8.60 16.51 -10.48
C SER A 91 -7.66 16.06 -11.60
N LEU A 92 -6.40 15.68 -11.30
CA LEU A 92 -5.53 15.04 -12.29
C LEU A 92 -6.10 13.72 -12.82
N GLY A 93 -6.97 13.06 -12.04
CA GLY A 93 -7.71 11.88 -12.48
C GLY A 93 -8.80 12.15 -13.52
N ASN A 94 -9.12 13.42 -13.81
CA ASN A 94 -10.09 13.79 -14.86
C ASN A 94 -9.46 13.82 -16.26
N ILE A 95 -8.13 13.89 -16.35
CA ILE A 95 -7.40 14.01 -17.61
C ILE A 95 -7.29 12.63 -18.26
N SER A 96 -8.40 12.15 -18.82
CA SER A 96 -8.49 10.79 -19.35
C SER A 96 -7.47 10.47 -20.46
N SER A 97 -6.96 11.50 -21.16
CA SER A 97 -5.92 11.39 -22.19
C SER A 97 -4.50 11.22 -21.65
N LEU A 98 -4.28 11.34 -20.33
CA LEU A 98 -2.95 11.39 -19.74
C LEU A 98 -2.19 10.07 -19.90
N ARG A 99 -0.99 10.14 -20.49
CA ARG A 99 -0.08 9.02 -20.73
C ARG A 99 1.16 9.06 -19.84
N VAL A 100 1.66 10.26 -19.53
CA VAL A 100 2.84 10.44 -18.69
C VAL A 100 2.59 11.49 -17.62
N LEU A 101 2.77 11.09 -16.36
CA LEU A 101 2.76 11.98 -15.22
C LEU A 101 4.06 11.82 -14.42
N ASN A 102 4.92 12.85 -14.43
CA ASN A 102 6.14 12.88 -13.63
C ASN A 102 6.10 14.04 -12.63
N LEU A 103 5.98 13.71 -11.35
CA LEU A 103 5.98 14.63 -10.22
C LEU A 103 7.17 14.37 -9.26
N SER A 104 8.13 13.54 -9.68
CA SER A 104 9.25 13.15 -8.82
C SER A 104 10.14 14.30 -8.40
N LEU A 105 10.89 14.15 -7.31
CA LEU A 105 11.84 15.15 -6.82
C LEU A 105 11.16 16.51 -6.58
N ASN A 106 10.13 16.49 -5.74
CA ASN A 106 9.40 17.66 -5.26
C ASN A 106 9.19 17.55 -3.74
N ASN A 107 8.42 18.48 -3.16
CA ASN A 107 8.10 18.52 -1.73
C ASN A 107 6.62 18.18 -1.48
N LEU A 108 6.03 17.31 -2.33
CA LEU A 108 4.61 16.95 -2.25
C LEU A 108 4.33 16.11 -1.01
N THR A 109 3.19 16.34 -0.39
CA THR A 109 2.73 15.69 0.85
C THR A 109 1.35 15.06 0.66
N GLY A 110 0.80 14.43 1.70
CA GLY A 110 -0.52 13.80 1.64
C GLY A 110 -0.49 12.43 0.95
N SER A 111 -1.67 11.92 0.58
CA SER A 111 -1.81 10.61 -0.04
C SER A 111 -1.79 10.65 -1.56
N ILE A 112 -1.52 9.50 -2.17
CA ILE A 112 -1.67 9.31 -3.62
C ILE A 112 -3.18 9.30 -3.94
N PRO A 113 -3.69 10.19 -4.80
CA PRO A 113 -5.11 10.21 -5.13
C PRO A 113 -5.56 8.93 -5.83
N VAL A 114 -6.59 8.28 -5.28
CA VAL A 114 -7.19 7.08 -5.90
C VAL A 114 -7.69 7.35 -7.32
N SER A 115 -8.04 8.60 -7.65
CA SER A 115 -8.49 9.02 -8.97
C SER A 115 -7.44 8.80 -10.07
N LEU A 116 -6.14 8.74 -9.74
CA LEU A 116 -5.10 8.37 -10.70
C LEU A 116 -5.26 6.92 -11.20
N SER A 117 -5.94 6.07 -10.44
CA SER A 117 -6.25 4.69 -10.85
C SER A 117 -7.28 4.63 -12.00
N ASN A 118 -8.00 5.73 -12.26
CA ASN A 118 -9.02 5.80 -13.31
C ASN A 118 -8.42 6.09 -14.69
N LEU A 119 -7.15 6.50 -14.77
CA LEU A 119 -6.48 6.89 -16.00
C LEU A 119 -6.08 5.65 -16.81
N GLN A 120 -6.96 5.24 -17.74
CA GLN A 120 -6.81 4.00 -18.50
C GLN A 120 -5.64 4.01 -19.48
N TYR A 121 -5.22 5.19 -19.95
CA TYR A 121 -4.13 5.37 -20.90
C TYR A 121 -2.80 5.78 -20.24
N LEU A 122 -2.75 5.83 -18.91
CA LEU A 122 -1.52 6.19 -18.21
C LEU A 122 -0.48 5.09 -18.40
N GLU A 123 0.66 5.43 -18.97
CA GLU A 123 1.76 4.52 -19.28
C GLU A 123 2.91 4.67 -18.30
N LYS A 124 3.12 5.88 -17.77
CA LYS A 124 4.22 6.18 -16.86
C LYS A 124 3.79 7.14 -15.75
N LEU A 125 3.92 6.69 -14.51
CA LEU A 125 3.69 7.50 -13.31
C LEU A 125 4.95 7.54 -12.45
N ASN A 126 5.52 8.72 -12.22
CA ASN A 126 6.66 8.85 -11.32
C ASN A 126 6.37 9.85 -10.21
N LEU A 127 6.29 9.34 -8.98
CA LEU A 127 6.03 10.08 -7.75
C LEU A 127 7.21 10.00 -6.76
N SER A 128 8.33 9.41 -7.19
CA SER A 128 9.51 9.17 -6.36
C SER A 128 10.09 10.47 -5.74
N PHE A 129 10.75 10.34 -4.60
CA PHE A 129 11.43 11.42 -3.89
C PHE A 129 10.51 12.61 -3.60
N ASN A 130 9.45 12.33 -2.85
CA ASN A 130 8.52 13.30 -2.26
C ASN A 130 8.29 12.95 -0.78
N HIS A 131 7.33 13.59 -0.13
CA HIS A 131 6.89 13.34 1.25
C HIS A 131 5.48 12.73 1.30
N LEU A 132 5.14 11.89 0.32
CA LEU A 132 3.84 11.22 0.25
C LEU A 132 3.72 10.18 1.36
N LYS A 133 2.48 10.00 1.83
CA LYS A 133 2.13 9.10 2.93
C LYS A 133 0.82 8.35 2.72
N GLY A 134 0.66 7.26 3.45
CA GLY A 134 -0.54 6.43 3.39
C GLY A 134 -0.44 5.37 2.30
N GLU A 135 -1.60 4.90 1.85
CA GLU A 135 -1.69 3.70 1.02
C GLU A 135 -1.45 3.97 -0.46
N ILE A 136 -0.88 2.97 -1.12
CA ILE A 136 -0.73 2.94 -2.58
C ILE A 136 -2.03 2.36 -3.16
N PRO A 137 -2.72 3.04 -4.10
CA PRO A 137 -3.92 2.49 -4.72
C PRO A 137 -3.64 1.15 -5.42
N ALA A 138 -4.57 0.20 -5.39
CA ALA A 138 -4.36 -1.16 -5.90
C ALA A 138 -4.85 -1.40 -7.35
N LYS A 139 -5.28 -0.35 -8.06
CA LYS A 139 -5.95 -0.45 -9.38
C LYS A 139 -5.24 0.40 -10.44
N GLY A 140 -5.58 0.15 -11.70
CA GLY A 140 -5.05 0.92 -12.84
C GLY A 140 -3.53 0.79 -12.96
N ILE A 141 -2.86 1.93 -13.12
CA ILE A 141 -1.41 2.03 -13.28
C ILE A 141 -0.62 1.33 -12.18
N PHE A 142 -1.15 1.32 -10.95
CA PHE A 142 -0.48 0.77 -9.78
C PHE A 142 -0.42 -0.77 -9.76
N LYS A 143 -1.08 -1.45 -10.71
CA LYS A 143 -0.91 -2.90 -10.91
C LYS A 143 0.35 -3.25 -11.71
N ASN A 144 0.92 -2.30 -12.44
CA ASN A 144 2.08 -2.53 -13.30
C ASN A 144 3.34 -1.95 -12.63
N ALA A 145 4.08 -2.77 -11.89
CA ALA A 145 5.28 -2.37 -11.15
C ALA A 145 6.38 -1.73 -12.03
N THR A 146 6.36 -1.94 -13.35
CA THR A 146 7.32 -1.29 -14.27
C THR A 146 6.86 0.09 -14.76
N ALA A 147 5.58 0.40 -14.59
CA ALA A 147 4.95 1.61 -15.11
C ALA A 147 4.82 2.73 -14.06
N PHE A 148 5.03 2.44 -12.77
CA PHE A 148 5.07 3.46 -11.73
C PHE A 148 6.33 3.40 -10.85
N GLN A 149 6.72 4.56 -10.31
CA GLN A 149 7.86 4.70 -9.38
C GLN A 149 7.44 5.57 -8.19
N ILE A 150 7.69 5.09 -6.97
CA ILE A 150 7.34 5.75 -5.71
C ILE A 150 8.49 5.81 -4.69
N ASP A 151 9.69 5.39 -5.10
CA ASP A 151 10.88 5.32 -4.24
C ASP A 151 11.12 6.63 -3.47
N GLY A 152 11.67 6.56 -2.26
CA GLY A 152 12.01 7.76 -1.51
C GLY A 152 10.83 8.48 -0.84
N ASN A 153 9.63 7.91 -0.83
CA ASN A 153 8.50 8.38 -0.01
C ASN A 153 8.37 7.53 1.26
N GLN A 154 9.03 7.93 2.35
CA GLN A 154 9.12 7.13 3.59
C GLN A 154 7.76 6.88 4.29
N GLY A 155 6.74 7.69 3.99
CA GLY A 155 5.41 7.57 4.59
C GLY A 155 4.46 6.63 3.85
N LEU A 156 4.85 6.11 2.67
CA LEU A 156 4.02 5.18 1.92
C LEU A 156 4.14 3.77 2.51
N CYS A 157 3.00 3.16 2.80
CA CYS A 157 2.93 1.77 3.21
C CYS A 157 2.45 0.90 2.04
N GLU A 158 3.23 -0.12 1.72
CA GLU A 158 2.80 -1.24 0.88
C GLU A 158 1.88 -2.15 1.69
N CYS A 159 0.68 -1.67 2.01
CA CYS A 159 -0.35 -2.51 2.60
C CYS A 159 -1.03 -3.31 1.49
N SER A 160 -0.70 -4.59 1.38
CA SER A 160 -1.39 -5.57 0.55
C SER A 160 -2.90 -5.59 0.85
N GLU A 161 -3.70 -5.55 -0.23
CA GLU A 161 -5.16 -5.67 -0.32
C GLU A 161 -5.95 -5.51 0.99
N GLY A 162 -6.46 -4.29 1.29
CA GLY A 162 -7.51 -4.16 2.31
C GLY A 162 -7.71 -2.81 2.97
N GLY A 163 -6.80 -1.86 2.84
CA GLY A 163 -7.11 -0.43 2.98
C GLY A 163 -7.50 0.10 4.36
N GLN A 164 -7.07 -0.55 5.45
CA GLN A 164 -7.10 0.02 6.80
C GLN A 164 -5.86 -0.48 7.56
N VAL A 165 -5.29 0.36 8.43
CA VAL A 165 -4.54 -0.15 9.58
C VAL A 165 -5.53 -0.95 10.39
N SER A 166 -5.59 -2.23 10.09
CA SER A 166 -6.55 -3.14 10.69
C SER A 166 -5.80 -3.89 11.78
N THR A 167 -6.37 -3.86 12.98
CA THR A 167 -6.03 -4.84 14.02
C THR A 167 -6.10 -6.27 13.46
N ALA A 168 -6.84 -6.52 12.37
CA ALA A 168 -6.88 -7.81 11.70
C ALA A 168 -5.53 -8.31 11.16
N SER A 169 -4.61 -7.42 10.73
CA SER A 169 -3.25 -7.85 10.31
C SER A 169 -2.39 -8.21 11.51
N ASP A 170 -2.51 -7.47 12.63
CA ASP A 170 -1.84 -7.79 13.88
C ASP A 170 -2.36 -9.10 14.45
N VAL A 171 -3.69 -9.30 14.43
CA VAL A 171 -4.37 -10.55 14.80
C VAL A 171 -3.86 -11.71 13.95
N PHE A 172 -3.75 -11.53 12.64
CA PHE A 172 -3.24 -12.58 11.74
C PHE A 172 -1.81 -12.96 12.10
N SER A 173 -0.95 -11.96 12.30
CA SER A 173 0.46 -12.18 12.66
C SER A 173 0.57 -12.89 14.02
N PHE A 174 -0.24 -12.47 15.01
CA PHE A 174 -0.36 -13.14 16.30
C PHE A 174 -0.80 -14.60 16.15
N GLY A 175 -1.80 -14.86 15.30
CA GLY A 175 -2.28 -16.21 15.01
C GLY A 175 -1.19 -17.10 14.42
N VAL A 176 -0.41 -16.59 13.46
CA VAL A 176 0.73 -17.31 12.88
C VAL A 176 1.76 -17.66 13.94
N VAL A 177 2.16 -16.70 14.78
CA VAL A 177 3.14 -16.92 15.87
C VAL A 177 2.61 -17.93 16.89
N LEU A 178 1.31 -17.87 17.22
CA LEU A 178 0.67 -18.81 18.13
C LEU A 178 0.69 -20.23 17.55
N LEU A 179 0.36 -20.40 16.27
CA LEU A 179 0.41 -21.71 15.61
C LEU A 179 1.86 -22.23 15.53
N GLU A 180 2.81 -21.37 15.11
CA GLU A 180 4.25 -21.67 15.05
C GLU A 180 4.78 -22.19 16.39
N LEU A 181 4.38 -21.56 17.50
CA LEU A 181 4.81 -21.97 18.84
C LEU A 181 4.36 -23.39 19.19
N PHE A 182 3.12 -23.77 18.85
CA PHE A 182 2.53 -25.06 19.24
C PHE A 182 2.89 -26.21 18.31
N ILE A 183 3.20 -25.95 17.03
CA ILE A 183 3.66 -26.98 16.09
C ILE A 183 5.19 -27.03 15.98
N ARG A 184 5.89 -26.02 16.53
CA ARG A 184 7.34 -25.81 16.43
C ARG A 184 7.86 -25.87 14.98
N ARG A 185 7.13 -25.21 14.07
CA ARG A 185 7.50 -25.04 12.67
C ARG A 185 7.43 -23.59 12.29
N ARG A 186 8.42 -23.11 11.53
CA ARG A 186 8.47 -21.72 11.10
C ARG A 186 7.77 -21.56 9.74
N PRO A 187 7.15 -20.41 9.46
CA PRO A 187 6.50 -20.17 8.15
C PRO A 187 7.44 -20.34 6.95
N ILE A 188 8.75 -20.23 7.18
CA ILE A 188 9.82 -20.33 6.19
C ILE A 188 10.40 -21.75 6.04
N ASP A 189 9.92 -22.74 6.80
CA ASP A 189 10.40 -24.11 6.69
C ASP A 189 10.02 -24.71 5.33
N ASP A 190 10.89 -25.58 4.79
CA ASP A 190 10.76 -26.10 3.41
C ASP A 190 9.44 -26.80 3.09
N MET A 191 8.72 -27.27 4.11
CA MET A 191 7.41 -27.90 3.96
C MET A 191 6.29 -26.92 3.58
N PHE A 192 6.45 -25.61 3.84
CA PHE A 192 5.43 -24.58 3.57
C PHE A 192 5.70 -23.86 2.25
N LYS A 193 5.84 -24.65 1.18
CA LYS A 193 5.97 -24.17 -0.20
C LYS A 193 4.68 -24.45 -0.97
N ASP A 194 4.61 -23.96 -2.21
CA ASP A 194 3.51 -24.26 -3.15
C ASP A 194 2.11 -23.91 -2.63
N GLY A 195 2.00 -22.84 -1.85
CA GLY A 195 0.72 -22.35 -1.30
C GLY A 195 0.22 -23.09 -0.06
N LEU A 196 1.05 -23.94 0.55
CA LEU A 196 0.78 -24.51 1.87
C LEU A 196 1.30 -23.56 2.96
N SER A 197 0.40 -22.95 3.73
CA SER A 197 0.74 -22.13 4.90
C SER A 197 0.64 -22.93 6.19
N ILE A 198 1.24 -22.42 7.28
CA ILE A 198 1.07 -22.98 8.64
C ILE A 198 -0.41 -23.10 8.99
N ALA A 199 -1.19 -22.04 8.77
CA ALA A 199 -2.63 -22.03 9.07
C ALA A 199 -3.37 -23.14 8.32
N LYS A 200 -3.09 -23.30 7.02
CA LYS A 200 -3.69 -24.34 6.17
C LYS A 200 -3.26 -25.75 6.61
N HIS A 201 -2.00 -25.92 7.01
CA HIS A 201 -1.51 -27.18 7.54
C HIS A 201 -2.21 -27.58 8.86
N VAL A 202 -2.43 -26.60 9.76
CA VAL A 202 -3.18 -26.83 10.99
C VAL A 202 -4.65 -27.13 10.69
N GLU A 203 -5.27 -26.36 9.80
CA GLU A 203 -6.67 -26.55 9.37
C GLU A 203 -6.91 -27.96 8.82
N MET A 204 -6.01 -28.48 7.97
CA MET A 204 -6.09 -29.82 7.40
C MET A 204 -6.02 -30.97 8.43
N ASN A 205 -5.49 -30.71 9.62
CA ASN A 205 -5.35 -31.70 10.69
C ASN A 205 -6.30 -31.45 11.87
N PHE A 206 -7.02 -30.34 11.87
CA PHE A 206 -7.93 -29.95 12.94
C PHE A 206 -9.35 -30.50 12.69
N PRO A 207 -10.09 -30.96 13.72
CA PRO A 207 -9.69 -31.11 15.12
C PRO A 207 -9.06 -32.48 15.47
N ASP A 208 -9.18 -33.48 14.59
CA ASP A 208 -9.01 -34.89 14.98
C ASP A 208 -7.56 -35.38 14.93
N ARG A 209 -6.70 -34.74 14.13
CA ARG A 209 -5.31 -35.14 13.89
C ARG A 209 -4.28 -34.16 14.44
N ILE A 210 -4.68 -33.31 15.39
CA ILE A 210 -3.80 -32.28 15.95
C ILE A 210 -2.54 -32.86 16.61
N LEU A 211 -2.60 -34.06 17.16
CA LEU A 211 -1.44 -34.72 17.77
C LEU A 211 -0.38 -35.15 16.75
N GLU A 212 -0.71 -35.19 15.45
CA GLU A 212 0.29 -35.48 14.41
C GLU A 212 1.15 -34.25 14.07
N ILE A 213 0.67 -33.04 14.42
CA ILE A 213 1.29 -31.78 14.02
C ILE A 213 1.82 -30.95 15.20
N VAL A 214 1.33 -31.18 16.43
CA VAL A 214 1.80 -30.51 17.64
C VAL A 214 3.24 -30.92 17.96
N ASP A 215 4.04 -30.00 18.48
CA ASP A 215 5.42 -30.23 18.91
C ASP A 215 5.53 -31.49 19.79
N PRO A 216 6.31 -32.52 19.37
CA PRO A 216 6.49 -33.73 20.15
C PRO A 216 7.02 -33.47 21.57
N GLN A 217 7.80 -32.41 21.78
CA GLN A 217 8.26 -32.02 23.13
C GLN A 217 7.09 -31.57 23.99
N LEU A 218 6.19 -30.75 23.45
CA LEU A 218 4.98 -30.30 24.14
C LEU A 218 4.03 -31.47 24.44
N GLN A 219 3.92 -32.45 23.55
CA GLN A 219 3.13 -33.66 23.81
C GLN A 219 3.68 -34.49 24.98
N HIS A 220 5.00 -34.54 25.12
CA HIS A 220 5.66 -35.18 26.26
C HIS A 220 5.44 -34.39 27.56
N GLU A 221 5.50 -33.05 27.53
CA GLU A 221 5.24 -32.19 28.70
C GLU A 221 3.78 -32.26 29.19
N LEU A 222 2.84 -32.54 28.28
CA LEU A 222 1.43 -32.74 28.59
C LEU A 222 1.08 -34.19 28.96
N ASP A 223 2.08 -35.06 29.13
CA ASP A 223 1.95 -36.50 29.39
C ASP A 223 1.01 -37.24 28.42
N LEU A 224 0.88 -36.76 27.18
CA LEU A 224 -0.03 -37.34 26.20
C LEU A 224 0.46 -38.70 25.67
N CYS A 225 1.76 -38.98 25.85
CA CYS A 225 2.45 -40.16 25.36
C CYS A 225 2.64 -41.30 26.40
N GLN A 226 2.29 -41.12 27.68
CA GLN A 226 2.56 -42.09 28.77
C GLN A 226 1.29 -42.78 29.32
N GLU A 227 1.42 -43.73 30.27
CA GLU A 227 0.28 -44.38 30.97
C GLU A 227 -0.42 -43.45 31.99
N THR A 228 -0.67 -42.19 31.63
CA THR A 228 -1.43 -41.26 32.46
C THR A 228 -2.92 -41.55 32.43
N PRO A 229 -3.68 -41.20 33.49
CA PRO A 229 -5.12 -41.35 33.51
C PRO A 229 -5.76 -40.66 32.30
N MET A 230 -6.68 -41.34 31.61
CA MET A 230 -7.34 -40.82 30.39
C MET A 230 -7.94 -39.42 30.58
N ALA A 231 -8.41 -39.09 31.79
CA ALA A 231 -8.94 -37.78 32.13
C ALA A 231 -7.90 -36.64 32.04
N VAL A 232 -6.62 -36.91 32.31
CA VAL A 232 -5.53 -35.92 32.19
C VAL A 232 -5.16 -35.71 30.72
N LYS A 233 -5.09 -36.81 29.95
CA LYS A 233 -4.86 -36.75 28.51
C LYS A 233 -5.94 -35.98 27.77
N GLU A 234 -7.19 -36.23 28.11
CA GLU A 234 -8.33 -35.55 27.50
C GLU A 234 -8.29 -34.04 27.77
N LYS A 235 -7.85 -33.61 28.96
CA LYS A 235 -7.63 -32.19 29.27
C LYS A 235 -6.51 -31.58 28.44
N GLY A 236 -5.36 -32.26 28.31
CA GLY A 236 -4.25 -31.77 27.49
C GLY A 236 -4.63 -31.64 26.02
N ILE A 237 -5.31 -32.65 25.46
CA ILE A 237 -5.84 -32.62 24.09
C ILE A 237 -6.86 -31.49 23.93
N HIS A 238 -7.77 -31.32 24.91
CA HIS A 238 -8.75 -30.24 24.88
C HIS A 238 -8.07 -28.87 24.90
N CYS A 239 -7.01 -28.68 25.70
CA CYS A 239 -6.23 -27.46 25.75
C CYS A 239 -5.58 -27.16 24.40
N LEU A 240 -4.84 -28.12 23.83
CA LEU A 240 -4.22 -28.00 22.51
C LEU A 240 -5.24 -27.65 21.43
N ARG A 241 -6.36 -28.37 21.40
CA ARG A 241 -7.45 -28.10 20.45
C ARG A 241 -7.99 -26.69 20.60
N SER A 242 -8.16 -26.22 21.83
CA SER A 242 -8.70 -24.88 22.10
C SER A 242 -7.72 -23.78 21.66
N VAL A 243 -6.42 -23.95 21.89
CA VAL A 243 -5.41 -22.97 21.48
C VAL A 243 -5.22 -22.94 19.96
N LEU A 244 -5.15 -24.11 19.32
CA LEU A 244 -5.05 -24.19 17.85
C LEU A 244 -6.28 -23.58 17.17
N ASN A 245 -7.48 -23.78 17.74
CA ASN A 245 -8.70 -23.13 17.24
C ASN A 245 -8.60 -21.60 17.31
N ILE A 246 -8.04 -21.03 18.39
CA ILE A 246 -7.80 -19.58 18.47
C ILE A 246 -6.84 -19.14 17.37
N GLY A 247 -5.74 -19.88 17.17
CA GLY A 247 -4.81 -19.62 16.07
C GLY A 247 -5.50 -19.59 14.71
N LEU A 248 -6.34 -20.59 14.41
CA LEU A 248 -7.13 -20.66 13.17
C LEU A 248 -8.11 -19.49 13.03
N CYS A 249 -8.84 -19.12 14.08
CA CYS A 249 -9.73 -17.96 14.08
C CYS A 249 -8.98 -16.65 13.82
N CYS A 250 -7.77 -16.51 14.38
CA CYS A 250 -6.90 -15.35 14.12
C CYS A 250 -6.37 -15.32 12.69
N THR A 251 -6.08 -16.48 12.09
CA THR A 251 -5.52 -16.61 10.74
C THR A 251 -6.56 -16.77 9.64
N ASN A 252 -7.84 -16.47 9.89
CA ASN A 252 -8.89 -16.58 8.87
C ASN A 252 -8.48 -15.74 7.61
N PRO A 253 -8.58 -16.29 6.39
CA PRO A 253 -8.22 -15.56 5.17
C PRO A 253 -9.02 -14.26 5.00
N THR A 254 -10.25 -14.21 5.49
CA THR A 254 -11.14 -13.04 5.47
C THR A 254 -10.89 -12.15 6.69
N PRO A 255 -10.33 -10.92 6.56
CA PRO A 255 -9.97 -10.08 7.70
C PRO A 255 -11.14 -9.73 8.63
N SER A 256 -12.34 -9.56 8.09
CA SER A 256 -13.56 -9.24 8.86
C SER A 256 -14.12 -10.41 9.66
N GLU A 257 -13.67 -11.63 9.40
CA GLU A 257 -14.09 -12.84 10.13
C GLU A 257 -13.08 -13.25 11.21
N ARG A 258 -11.95 -12.54 11.32
CA ARG A 258 -10.98 -12.77 12.38
C ARG A 258 -11.52 -12.28 13.71
N ILE A 259 -11.25 -13.03 14.78
CA ILE A 259 -11.55 -12.58 16.15
C ILE A 259 -10.72 -11.35 16.50
N SER A 260 -11.21 -10.51 17.41
CA SER A 260 -10.40 -9.39 17.92
C SER A 260 -9.25 -9.86 18.81
N MET A 261 -8.20 -9.04 18.98
CA MET A 261 -7.13 -9.35 19.94
C MET A 261 -7.66 -9.44 21.38
N GLN A 262 -8.65 -8.63 21.75
CA GLN A 262 -9.30 -8.70 23.06
C GLN A 262 -9.98 -10.05 23.26
N GLU A 263 -10.67 -10.55 22.23
CA GLU A 263 -11.32 -11.86 22.27
C GLU A 263 -10.30 -13.01 22.30
N ALA A 264 -9.23 -12.93 21.50
CA ALA A 264 -8.16 -13.91 21.52
C ALA A 264 -7.51 -14.00 22.92
N ALA A 265 -7.19 -12.85 23.53
CA ALA A 265 -6.63 -12.78 24.88
C ALA A 265 -7.61 -13.34 25.93
N ALA A 266 -8.90 -12.98 25.86
CA ALA A 266 -9.91 -13.49 26.78
C ALA A 266 -10.07 -15.02 26.70
N LYS A 267 -10.08 -15.59 25.48
CA LYS A 267 -10.15 -17.04 25.28
C LYS A 267 -8.89 -17.75 25.79
N LEU A 268 -7.69 -17.21 25.53
CA LEU A 268 -6.43 -17.76 26.03
C LEU A 268 -6.36 -17.73 27.57
N HIS A 269 -6.78 -16.63 28.19
CA HIS A 269 -6.89 -16.56 29.65
C HIS A 269 -7.87 -17.61 30.20
N GLY A 270 -9.03 -17.79 29.56
CA GLY A 270 -10.00 -18.81 29.94
C GLY A 270 -9.46 -20.24 29.84
N ILE A 271 -8.69 -20.55 28.78
CA ILE A 271 -8.02 -21.84 28.62
C ILE A 271 -6.98 -22.04 29.72
N ASN A 272 -6.13 -21.05 29.97
CA ASN A 272 -5.09 -21.11 30.99
C ASN A 272 -5.68 -21.35 32.39
N ASP A 273 -6.73 -20.61 32.75
CA ASP A 273 -7.44 -20.77 34.03
C ASP A 273 -8.06 -22.16 34.17
N SER A 274 -8.67 -22.68 33.10
CA SER A 274 -9.29 -24.01 33.11
C SER A 274 -8.26 -25.13 33.24
N TYR A 275 -7.10 -24.96 32.61
CA TYR A 275 -6.00 -25.91 32.67
C TYR A 275 -5.34 -25.91 34.06
N LEU A 276 -5.02 -24.73 34.60
CA LEU A 276 -4.35 -24.58 35.90
C LEU A 276 -5.22 -24.94 37.11
N ARG A 277 -6.53 -24.65 37.08
CA ARG A 277 -7.45 -25.06 38.16
C ARG A 277 -7.78 -26.55 38.12
N GLY A 278 -7.45 -27.22 37.03
CA GLY A 278 -7.74 -28.63 36.78
C GLY A 278 -6.58 -29.59 37.10
N ASN A 279 -5.40 -29.08 37.47
CA ASN A 279 -4.20 -29.79 37.91
C ASN A 279 -3.95 -29.53 39.40
#